data_AF-A0A7J9E0F5-F1
#
_entry.id   AF-A0A7J9E0F5-F1
#
_cell.length_a   1.000
_cell.length_b   1.000
_cell.length_c   1.000
_cell.angle_alpha   90.00
_cell.angle_beta   90.00
_cell.angle_gamma   90.00
#
_symmetry.space_group_name_H-M   'P 1'
#
loop_
_entity.id
_entity.type
_entity.pdbx_description
1 polymer ?
#
loop_
_entity_poly.entity_id
_entity_poly.type
_entity_poly.pdbx_seq_one_letter_code
_entity_poly.pdbx_strand_id
1 'polypeptide(L)' 'MVSTKILIRMARKWQKLAAIGRRRITSSLVDKGHFVIYTIDQKRFVIPLAYLRNTIFVELLKMS' A
#
# COMPACT_ATOMS: atom_id res chain seq x y z
N MET A 1 -4.75 16.87 -11.63
CA MET A 1 -5.30 15.64 -12.24
C MET A 1 -4.16 14.67 -12.46
N VAL A 2 -4.10 13.55 -11.72
CA VAL A 2 -3.02 12.57 -11.84
C VAL A 2 -3.08 11.94 -13.24
N SER A 3 -1.98 12.02 -13.99
CA SER A 3 -1.92 11.48 -15.35
C SER A 3 -1.99 9.95 -15.37
N THR A 4 -2.78 9.37 -16.27
CA THR A 4 -2.93 7.93 -16.49
C THR A 4 -1.58 7.22 -16.69
N LYS A 5 -0.60 7.91 -17.30
CA LYS A 5 0.76 7.39 -17.49
C LYS A 5 1.48 7.15 -16.16
N ILE A 6 1.26 8.02 -15.17
CA ILE A 6 1.83 7.89 -13.83
C ILE A 6 1.20 6.69 -13.11
N LEU A 7 -0.12 6.56 -13.17
CA LEU A 7 -0.85 5.42 -12.59
C LEU A 7 -0.38 4.07 -13.15
N ILE A 8 -0.24 3.95 -14.47
CA ILE A 8 0.24 2.72 -15.11
C ILE A 8 1.68 2.38 -14.69
N ARG A 9 2.56 3.39 -14.62
CA ARG A 9 3.95 3.20 -14.17
C ARG A 9 4.01 2.72 -12.72
N MET A 10 3.12 3.23 -11.87
CA MET A 10 3.01 2.82 -10.48
C MET A 10 2.45 1.41 -10.35
N ALA A 11 1.36 1.07 -11.04
CA ALA A 11 0.77 -0.27 -11.03
C ALA A 11 1.83 -1.34 -11.37
N ARG A 12 2.68 -1.10 -12.38
CA ARG A 12 3.80 -2.00 -12.72
C ARG A 12 4.85 -2.10 -11.61
N LYS A 13 5.17 -1.00 -10.94
CA LYS A 13 6.12 -0.99 -9.80
C LYS A 13 5.54 -1.75 -8.60
N TRP A 14 4.25 -1.58 -8.32
CA TRP A 14 3.52 -2.31 -7.28
C TRP A 14 3.40 -3.80 -7.58
N GLN A 15 3.15 -4.19 -8.83
CA GLN A 15 3.17 -5.60 -9.24
C GLN A 15 4.55 -6.24 -9.00
N LYS A 16 5.64 -5.55 -9.33
CA LYS A 16 7.00 -6.04 -9.04
C LYS A 16 7.27 -6.14 -7.54
N LEU A 17 6.86 -5.14 -6.75
CA LEU A 17 7.02 -5.15 -5.29
C LEU A 17 6.17 -6.26 -4.62
N ALA A 18 4.96 -6.49 -5.10
CA ALA A 18 4.08 -7.56 -4.61
C ALA A 18 4.63 -8.96 -4.95
N ALA A 19 5.22 -9.12 -6.14
CA ALA A 19 5.88 -10.37 -6.54
C ALA A 19 7.10 -10.68 -5.65
N ILE A 20 7.91 -9.66 -5.31
CA ILE A 20 9.07 -9.78 -4.41
C ILE A 20 8.63 -10.01 -2.96
N GLY A 21 7.59 -9.31 -2.51
CA GLY A 21 7.03 -9.40 -1.15
C GLY A 21 6.48 -10.79 -0.81
N ARG A 22 6.16 -11.63 -1.82
CA ARG A 22 5.70 -13.01 -1.62
C ARG A 22 6.74 -13.92 -0.93
N ARG A 23 7.99 -13.47 -0.76
CA ARG A 23 9.07 -14.25 -0.11
C ARG A 23 9.52 -13.76 1.26
N ARG A 24 9.05 -12.63 1.79
CA ARG A 24 9.37 -12.18 3.17
C ARG A 24 8.52 -10.97 3.54
N ILE A 25 7.41 -11.21 4.23
CA ILE A 25 6.77 -10.18 5.09
C ILE A 25 6.80 -10.72 6.51
N THR A 26 8.02 -10.96 6.99
CA THR A 26 8.33 -11.01 8.42
C THR A 26 9.41 -9.97 8.67
N SER A 27 9.15 -8.73 8.27
CA SER A 27 9.97 -7.60 8.73
C SER A 27 9.30 -7.03 9.97
N SER A 28 9.89 -7.35 11.10
CA SER A 28 9.68 -6.80 12.43
C SER A 28 9.96 -5.29 12.49
N LEU A 29 9.23 -4.49 11.70
CA LEU A 29 9.28 -3.04 11.81
C LEU A 29 8.28 -2.60 12.88
N VAL A 30 8.65 -2.94 14.12
CA VAL A 30 8.19 -2.25 15.34
C VAL A 30 8.56 -0.78 15.16
N ASP A 31 7.57 0.11 15.09
CA ASP A 31 7.53 1.30 15.98
C ASP A 31 6.32 2.24 15.78
N LYS A 32 5.57 2.15 14.66
CA LYS A 32 4.53 3.16 14.37
C LYS A 32 3.09 2.66 14.32
N GLY A 33 2.86 1.36 14.54
CA GLY A 33 1.55 0.73 14.41
C GLY A 33 1.19 0.34 12.97
N HIS A 34 0.14 -0.45 12.82
CA HIS A 34 -0.35 -0.98 11.54
C HIS A 34 -1.85 -0.72 11.42
N PHE A 35 -2.34 -0.54 10.20
CA PHE A 35 -3.77 -0.54 9.90
C PHE A 35 -4.16 -1.82 9.17
N VAL A 36 -5.40 -2.24 9.35
CA VAL A 36 -5.95 -3.48 8.81
C VAL A 36 -7.04 -3.14 7.82
N ILE A 37 -6.90 -3.63 6.58
CA ILE A 37 -7.94 -3.55 5.55
C ILE A 37 -8.66 -4.89 5.50
N TYR A 38 -9.98 -4.85 5.64
CA TYR A 38 -10.88 -5.97 5.40
C TYR A 38 -11.49 -5.80 4.02
N THR A 39 -11.24 -6.76 3.12
CA THR A 39 -11.87 -6.76 1.81
C THR A 39 -13.14 -7.59 1.80
N ILE A 40 -14.03 -7.30 0.85
CA ILE A 40 -15.26 -8.09 0.61
C ILE A 40 -14.95 -9.58 0.35
N ASP A 41 -13.76 -9.87 -0.20
CA ASP A 41 -13.27 -11.23 -0.40
C ASP A 41 -12.81 -11.93 0.90
N GLN A 42 -13.14 -11.35 2.06
CA GLN A 42 -12.73 -11.81 3.39
C GLN A 42 -11.20 -11.88 3.58
N LYS A 43 -10.44 -11.14 2.75
CA LYS A 43 -8.98 -11.08 2.88
C LYS A 43 -8.59 -9.95 3.81
N ARG A 44 -7.60 -10.24 4.66
CA ARG A 44 -7.01 -9.29 5.59
C ARG A 44 -5.67 -8.82 5.07
N PHE A 45 -5.51 -7.51 4.89
CA PHE A 45 -4.22 -6.90 4.57
C PHE A 45 -3.76 -6.06 5.76
N VAL A 46 -2.56 -6.35 6.27
CA VAL A 46 -1.93 -5.59 7.36
C VAL A 46 -0.85 -4.71 6.75
N ILE A 47 -1.02 -3.39 6.87
CA ILE A 47 -0.12 -2.42 6.24
C ILE A 47 0.49 -1.53 7.33
N PRO A 48 1.82 -1.35 7.37
CA PRO A 48 2.45 -0.44 8.31
C PRO A 48 2.01 1.00 8.09
N LEU A 49 1.82 1.76 9.19
CA LEU A 49 1.44 3.18 9.11
C LEU A 49 2.47 4.05 8.38
N ALA A 50 3.72 3.59 8.24
CA ALA A 50 4.73 4.23 7.39
C ALA A 50 4.26 4.44 5.93
N TYR A 51 3.35 3.60 5.42
CA TYR A 51 2.80 3.75 4.08
C TYR A 51 1.82 4.93 3.93
N LEU A 52 1.20 5.41 5.02
CA LEU A 52 0.32 6.57 4.98
C LEU A 52 1.07 7.87 4.67
N ARG A 53 2.39 7.91 4.86
CA ARG A 53 3.20 9.07 4.45
C ARG A 53 3.32 9.20 2.93
N ASN A 54 2.91 8.18 2.17
CA ASN A 54 2.89 8.26 0.71
C ASN A 54 1.82 9.27 0.26
N THR A 55 2.19 10.17 -0.65
CA THR A 55 1.32 11.25 -1.14
C THR A 55 -0.01 10.76 -1.69
N ILE A 56 -0.04 9.56 -2.27
CA ILE A 56 -1.28 8.98 -2.81
C ILE A 56 -2.28 8.65 -1.70
N PHE A 57 -1.83 8.01 -0.63
CA PHE A 57 -2.71 7.70 0.49
C PHE A 57 -3.22 8.96 1.16
N VAL A 58 -2.35 9.97 1.33
CA VAL A 58 -2.75 11.28 1.88
C VAL A 58 -3.78 11.96 0.98
N GLU A 59 -3.56 11.97 -0.35
CA GLU A 59 -4.46 12.62 -1.30
C GLU A 59 -5.81 11.89 -1.40
N LEU A 60 -5.80 10.55 -1.42
CA LEU A 60 -7.01 9.74 -1.36
C LEU A 60 -7.82 9.99 -0.08
N LEU A 61 -7.16 10.03 1.08
CA LEU A 61 -7.82 10.28 2.37
C LEU A 61 -8.36 11.71 2.49
N LYS A 62 -7.75 12.69 1.82
CA LYS A 62 -8.25 14.08 1.77
C LYS A 62 -9.46 14.26 0.85
N MET A 63 -9.67 13.34 -0.08
CA MET A 63 -10.81 13.34 -1.00
C MET A 63 -12.03 12.61 -0.43
N SER A 64 -11.88 11.89 0.68
CA SER A 64 -12.97 11.34 1.50
C SER A 64 -13.38 12.30 2.60
#